data_AF-A0A1S8Y6M1-F1
#
_entry.id   AF-A0A1S8Y6M1-F1
#
_cell.length_a   1.000
_cell.length_b   1.000
_cell.length_c   1.000
_cell.angle_alpha   90.00
_cell.angle_beta   90.00
_cell.angle_gamma   90.00
#
_symmetry.space_group_name_H-M   'P 1'
#
loop_
_entity.id
_entity.type
_entity.pdbx_description
1 polymer ?
#
loop_
_entity_poly.entity_id
_entity_poly.type
_entity_poly.pdbx_seq_one_letter_code
_entity_poly.pdbx_strand_id
1 'polypeptide(L)'
;MKKLLYFLALLFMLPVAAVIVITPMDSQKQYIFGLISIGILFLLGRSKRRCVTMIMLFLSALMSTRYIWWRATHTLHFNSQIEALLGIGLFLA
;
A
#
# COMPACT_ATOMS: atom_id res chain seq x y z
N MET A 1 -11.51 25.96 -11.59
CA MET A 1 -11.14 24.91 -12.58
C MET A 1 -10.09 23.92 -12.04
N LYS A 2 -8.89 24.34 -11.60
CA LYS A 2 -7.86 23.40 -11.11
C LYS A 2 -8.28 22.56 -9.89
N LYS A 3 -9.01 23.14 -8.92
CA LYS A 3 -9.55 22.42 -7.76
C LYS A 3 -10.51 21.29 -8.15
N LEU A 4 -11.39 21.53 -9.13
CA LEU A 4 -12.32 20.53 -9.64
C LEU A 4 -11.57 19.35 -10.31
N LEU A 5 -10.55 19.65 -11.12
CA LEU A 5 -9.68 18.62 -11.70
C LEU A 5 -8.98 17.76 -10.63
N TYR A 6 -8.52 18.36 -9.53
CA TYR A 6 -7.94 17.60 -8.41
C TYR A 6 -8.97 16.68 -7.73
N PHE A 7 -10.19 17.15 -7.49
CA PHE A 7 -11.25 16.32 -6.90
C PHE A 7 -11.65 15.17 -7.83
N LEU A 8 -11.76 15.41 -9.14
CA LEU A 8 -12.04 14.36 -10.12
C LEU A 8 -10.90 13.33 -10.19
N ALA A 9 -9.64 13.79 -10.16
CA ALA A 9 -8.48 12.90 -10.12
C ALA A 9 -8.46 12.06 -8.83
N LEU A 10 -8.76 12.66 -7.68
CA LEU A 10 -8.86 11.95 -6.40
C LEU A 10 -9.99 10.90 -6.43
N LEU A 11 -11.16 11.29 -6.92
CA LEU A 11 -12.32 10.42 -7.06
C LEU A 11 -12.02 9.19 -7.93
N PHE A 12 -11.19 9.35 -8.96
CA PHE A 12 -10.76 8.24 -9.81
C PHE A 12 -9.63 7.40 -9.18
N MET A 13 -8.64 8.05 -8.56
CA MET A 13 -7.48 7.35 -7.98
C MET A 13 -7.85 6.49 -6.77
N LEU A 14 -8.84 6.90 -5.97
CA LEU A 14 -9.25 6.18 -4.75
C LEU A 14 -9.78 4.76 -5.04
N PRO A 15 -10.75 4.55 -5.96
CA PRO A 15 -11.19 3.22 -6.35
C PRO A 15 -10.06 2.35 -6.91
N VAL A 16 -9.18 2.93 -7.73
CA VAL A 16 -8.02 2.21 -8.28
C VAL A 16 -7.09 1.74 -7.16
N ALA A 17 -6.79 2.62 -6.21
CA ALA A 17 -6.00 2.29 -5.03
C ALA A 17 -6.68 1.18 -4.20
N ALA A 18 -8.00 1.27 -3.99
CA ALA A 18 -8.76 0.27 -3.26
C ALA A 18 -8.65 -1.11 -3.92
N VAL A 19 -8.83 -1.20 -5.23
CA VAL A 19 -8.66 -2.47 -5.98
C VAL A 19 -7.26 -3.04 -5.76
N ILE A 20 -6.21 -2.24 -5.89
CA ILE A 20 -4.82 -2.70 -5.71
C ILE A 20 -4.59 -3.21 -4.28
N VAL A 21 -5.17 -2.54 -3.28
CA VAL A 21 -5.02 -2.90 -1.86
C VAL A 21 -5.74 -4.21 -1.54
N ILE A 22 -7.00 -4.37 -1.98
CA ILE A 22 -7.85 -5.49 -1.54
C ILE A 22 -7.70 -6.74 -2.40
N THR A 23 -7.14 -6.62 -3.61
CA THR A 23 -7.00 -7.77 -4.52
C THR A 23 -6.13 -8.85 -3.88
N PRO A 24 -6.66 -10.05 -3.62
CA PRO A 24 -5.88 -11.13 -3.04
C PRO A 24 -4.81 -11.57 -4.05
N MET A 25 -3.58 -11.69 -3.56
CA MET A 25 -2.45 -12.19 -4.33
C MET A 25 -1.78 -13.29 -3.52
N ASP A 26 -1.30 -14.33 -4.19
CA ASP A 26 -0.39 -15.27 -3.53
C ASP A 26 0.95 -14.59 -3.16
N SER A 27 1.74 -15.29 -2.35
CA SER A 27 3.02 -14.78 -1.86
C SER A 27 4.01 -14.44 -2.98
N GLN A 28 4.04 -15.20 -4.08
CA GLN A 28 4.97 -14.95 -5.19
C GLN A 28 4.58 -13.67 -5.95
N LYS A 29 3.30 -13.52 -6.30
CA LYS A 29 2.76 -12.32 -6.96
C LYS A 29 2.95 -11.07 -6.10
N GLN A 30 2.70 -11.18 -4.80
CA GLN A 30 2.93 -10.10 -3.84
C GLN A 30 4.40 -9.67 -3.79
N TYR A 31 5.32 -10.63 -3.74
CA TYR A 31 6.75 -10.34 -3.71
C TYR A 31 7.24 -9.66 -5.00
N ILE A 32 6.83 -10.18 -6.16
CA ILE A 32 7.16 -9.58 -7.47
C ILE A 32 6.61 -8.16 -7.55
N PHE A 33 5.36 -7.95 -7.17
CA PHE A 33 4.73 -6.63 -7.15
C PHE A 33 5.49 -5.65 -6.24
N GLY A 34 5.91 -6.09 -5.05
CA GLY A 34 6.73 -5.30 -4.14
C GLY A 34 8.08 -4.92 -4.72
N LEU A 35 8.81 -5.88 -5.30
CA LEU A 35 10.12 -5.64 -5.91
C LEU A 35 10.05 -4.67 -7.09
N ILE A 36 9.07 -4.84 -7.98
CA ILE A 36 8.85 -3.93 -9.11
C ILE A 36 8.57 -2.52 -8.57
N SER A 37 7.74 -2.40 -7.54
CA SER A 37 7.38 -1.11 -6.94
C SER A 37 8.58 -0.41 -6.31
N ILE A 38 9.44 -1.16 -5.62
CA ILE A 38 10.72 -0.66 -5.10
C ILE A 38 11.62 -0.19 -6.25
N GLY A 39 11.74 -0.98 -7.32
CA GLY A 39 12.50 -0.59 -8.51
C GLY A 39 12.01 0.72 -9.13
N ILE A 40 10.69 0.87 -9.28
CA ILE A 40 10.05 2.10 -9.76
C ILE A 40 10.37 3.27 -8.82
N LEU A 41 10.23 3.09 -7.50
CA LEU A 41 10.56 4.14 -6.52
C LEU A 41 12.02 4.58 -6.60
N PHE A 42 12.97 3.65 -6.79
CA PHE A 42 14.39 4.00 -6.97
C PHE A 42 14.63 4.80 -8.25
N LEU A 43 13.98 4.43 -9.36
CA LEU A 43 14.08 5.16 -10.62
C LEU A 43 13.49 6.57 -10.49
N LEU A 44 12.29 6.68 -9.89
CA LEU A 44 11.62 7.97 -9.64
C LEU A 44 12.42 8.85 -8.67
N GLY A 45 13.07 8.25 -7.67
CA GLY A 45 13.90 8.93 -6.67
C GLY A 45 15.10 9.69 -7.25
N ARG A 46 15.47 9.43 -8.51
CA ARG A 46 16.50 10.23 -9.20
C ARG A 46 16.00 11.61 -9.66
N SER A 47 14.69 11.83 -9.68
CA SER A 47 14.10 13.11 -10.09
C SER A 47 13.98 14.07 -8.90
N LYS A 48 14.39 15.33 -9.10
CA LYS A 48 14.21 16.43 -8.13
C LYS A 48 12.87 17.16 -8.27
N ARG A 49 11.99 16.72 -9.19
CA ARG A 49 10.71 17.40 -9.47
C ARG A 49 9.70 17.10 -8.36
N ARG A 50 9.07 18.14 -7.81
CA ARG A 50 8.03 18.02 -6.77
C ARG A 50 6.90 17.06 -7.15
N CYS A 51 6.46 17.06 -8.41
CA CYS A 51 5.43 16.13 -8.88
C CYS A 51 5.86 14.66 -8.74
N VAL A 52 7.14 14.34 -8.95
CA VAL A 52 7.65 12.97 -8.79
C VAL A 52 7.69 12.57 -7.33
N THR A 53 8.09 13.47 -6.44
CA THR A 53 8.03 13.24 -4.98
C THR A 53 6.61 12.94 -4.52
N MET A 54 5.60 13.64 -5.05
CA MET A 54 4.19 13.36 -4.73
C MET A 54 3.74 11.98 -5.23
N ILE A 55 4.17 11.57 -6.43
CA ILE A 55 3.89 10.22 -6.96
C ILE A 55 4.54 9.15 -6.07
N MET A 56 5.79 9.37 -5.66
CA MET A 56 6.48 8.46 -4.75
C MET A 56 5.77 8.35 -3.41
N LEU A 57 5.32 9.47 -2.84
CA LEU A 57 4.54 9.49 -1.60
C LEU A 57 3.27 8.64 -1.73
N PHE A 58 2.52 8.84 -2.81
CA PHE A 58 1.30 8.08 -3.08
C PHE A 58 1.58 6.58 -3.26
N LEU A 59 2.61 6.22 -4.03
CA LEU A 59 3.00 4.83 -4.26
C LEU A 59 3.45 4.15 -2.97
N SER A 60 4.24 4.84 -2.14
CA SER A 60 4.65 4.35 -0.82
C SER A 60 3.45 4.10 0.08
N ALA A 61 2.53 5.08 0.17
CA ALA A 61 1.31 4.93 0.96
C ALA A 61 0.47 3.74 0.47
N LEU A 62 0.28 3.60 -0.86
CA LEU A 62 -0.46 2.51 -1.48
C LEU A 62 0.13 1.14 -1.11
N MET A 63 1.46 0.98 -1.19
CA MET A 63 2.15 -0.27 -0.86
C MET A 63 2.04 -0.59 0.64
N SER A 64 2.20 0.42 1.51
CA SER A 64 2.02 0.26 2.95
C SER A 64 0.59 -0.16 3.31
N THR A 65 -0.43 0.49 2.73
CA THR A 65 -1.83 0.13 2.97
C THR A 65 -2.13 -1.29 2.50
N ARG A 66 -1.62 -1.70 1.33
CA ARG A 66 -1.76 -3.08 0.84
C ARG A 66 -1.11 -4.08 1.80
N TYR A 67 0.08 -3.79 2.33
CA TYR A 67 0.75 -4.64 3.31
C TYR A 67 -0.04 -4.76 4.62
N ILE A 68 -0.55 -3.64 5.15
CA ILE A 68 -1.40 -3.62 6.35
C ILE A 68 -2.67 -4.44 6.11
N TRP A 69 -3.33 -4.27 4.96
CA TRP A 69 -4.49 -5.06 4.58
C TRP A 69 -4.19 -6.57 4.56
N TRP A 70 -3.07 -6.96 3.94
CA TRP A 70 -2.62 -8.35 3.94
C TRP A 70 -2.37 -8.88 5.36
N ARG A 71 -1.68 -8.11 6.21
CA ARG A 71 -1.47 -8.48 7.62
C ARG A 71 -2.80 -8.71 8.34
N ALA A 72 -3.73 -7.78 8.22
CA ALA A 72 -5.03 -7.83 8.89
C ALA A 72 -5.89 -9.03 8.43
N THR A 73 -5.81 -9.42 7.16
CA THR A 73 -6.70 -10.43 6.57
C THR A 73 -6.07 -11.83 6.48
N HIS A 74 -4.75 -11.95 6.42
CA HIS A 74 -4.07 -13.22 6.15
C HIS A 74 -3.10 -13.67 7.26
N THR A 75 -2.69 -12.79 8.18
CA THR A 75 -1.67 -13.16 9.20
C THR A 75 -2.19 -13.24 10.62
N LEU A 76 -3.34 -12.64 10.92
CA LEU A 76 -3.95 -12.67 12.25
C LEU A 76 -4.84 -13.92 12.38
N HIS A 77 -4.20 -15.06 12.59
CA HIS A 77 -4.85 -16.33 12.94
C HIS A 77 -4.33 -16.78 14.29
N PHE A 78 -5.21 -16.95 15.27
CA PHE A 78 -4.83 -17.20 16.66
C PHE A 78 -5.48 -18.47 17.18
N ASN A 79 -4.68 -19.33 17.82
CA ASN A 79 -5.16 -20.56 18.46
C ASN A 79 -5.26 -20.42 19.99
N SER A 80 -4.73 -19.32 20.55
CA SER A 80 -4.76 -19.03 21.99
C SER A 80 -4.93 -17.53 22.27
N GLN A 81 -5.35 -17.20 23.50
CA GLN A 81 -5.52 -15.80 23.93
C GLN A 81 -4.18 -15.04 23.98
N ILE A 82 -3.08 -15.74 24.31
CA ILE A 82 -1.73 -15.15 24.35
C ILE A 82 -1.26 -14.82 22.92
N GLU A 83 -1.48 -15.73 21.96
CA GLU A 83 -1.20 -15.47 20.54
C GLU A 83 -2.00 -14.26 20.03
N ALA A 84 -3.28 -14.15 20.40
CA ALA A 84 -4.12 -13.02 20.00
C ALA A 84 -3.61 -11.70 20.56
N LEU A 85 -3.27 -11.66 21.86
CA LEU A 85 -2.77 -10.45 22.52
C LEU A 85 -1.44 -9.98 21.90
N LEU A 86 -0.48 -10.89 21.74
CA LEU A 86 0.83 -10.57 21.17
C LEU A 86 0.73 -10.23 19.67
N GLY A 87 -0.10 -10.96 18.92
CA GLY A 87 -0.27 -10.76 17.49
C GLY A 87 -0.97 -9.45 17.13
N ILE A 88 -2.01 -9.07 17.88
CA ILE A 88 -2.65 -7.76 17.74
C ILE A 88 -1.71 -6.65 18.23
N GLY A 89 -1.01 -6.85 19.35
CA GLY A 89 -0.01 -5.90 19.85
C GLY A 89 1.07 -5.58 18.81
N LEU A 90 1.61 -6.60 18.16
CA LEU A 90 2.58 -6.44 17.07
C LEU A 90 1.98 -5.76 15.83
N PHE A 91 0.70 -5.97 15.54
CA PHE A 91 0.03 -5.32 14.40
C PHE A 91 -0.19 -3.82 14.63
N LEU A 92 -0.33 -3.38 15.88
CA LEU A 92 -0.55 -1.97 16.25
C LEU A 92 0.76 -1.16 16.41
N ALA A 93 1.90 -1.83 16.56
CA ALA A 93 3.22 -1.21 16.71
C ALA A 93 3.81 -0.76 15.36
#